data_AF-A0A3R7R6A9-F1
#
_entry.id   AF-A0A3R7R6A9-F1
#
_cell.length_a   1.000
_cell.length_b   1.000
_cell.length_c   1.000
_cell.angle_alpha   90.00
_cell.angle_beta   90.00
_cell.angle_gamma   90.00
#
_symmetry.space_group_name_H-M   'P 1'
#
loop_
_entity.id
_entity.type
_entity.pdbx_description
1 polymer ?
#
loop_
_entity_poly.entity_id
_entity_poly.type
_entity_poly.pdbx_seq_one_letter_code
_entity_poly.pdbx_strand_id
1 'polypeptide(L)'
;HGVEIVQADGAKSRILADAVILTTGGFSNDKTSDSLLREFAPHLSGFPTTNGTWATGDGVKLARRLGATLVDMDKVQLHPTGLIDPKDPASATKYLGPEALRGSGGVLLNKRGERFVNELDLRSVVSKAIMDQGDEYPGSNGSTFAFCVLNDAAVKLFGVNALNFYAKTLGLFKRVEDVEGLAQLIGCELSTLRSTLEAYEELSKTSRQCPKTRKSVYPCVVGPQGPFYVAFVTPSVHYTMGGCLISPAAEIQMEGSDSSFFGHRRPILGLFGAGEVTGGVHGRNRLGGNSLLECVVFGRIAGDRAATILQKKPSPLSFTTWASVILREVREGGMYGTGSRVLRFNLPGALQRSGLRLGEFIAIRGEWDGQKLIGYYSPITLPDDLGVIGILARSDKGTLREWISALQPGDAVEMKGCGGLVIERRFSEQHLYFGGHRLKKLCLIAGGTGVAPMLQIIRAALKKPFIDTIESVRLIYAAEDVSELTYRELLEKHQKSSNGKFRTTFVLNRPPPMWTDGVGFVDKSVLSSYVQQPAEDLLVVICGPPVMQRIVKGCLKGLGYNMALVRTVDEADSKAPSKM
;
A
#
# COMPACT_ATOMS: atom_id res chain seq x y z
N HIS A 1 -21.91 9.09 -13.94
CA HIS A 1 -21.09 8.97 -12.71
C HIS A 1 -21.33 10.19 -11.84
N GLY A 2 -21.22 10.10 -10.52
CA GLY A 2 -21.56 11.20 -9.61
C GLY A 2 -21.98 10.75 -8.21
N VAL A 3 -22.49 11.69 -7.42
CA VAL A 3 -22.92 11.48 -6.02
C VAL A 3 -24.37 11.95 -5.86
N GLU A 4 -25.18 11.17 -5.14
CA GLU A 4 -26.48 11.62 -4.60
C GLU A 4 -26.23 12.25 -3.23
N ILE A 5 -26.76 13.45 -3.02
CA ILE A 5 -26.64 14.21 -1.78
C ILE A 5 -28.02 14.28 -1.13
N VAL A 6 -28.07 14.01 0.16
CA VAL A 6 -29.26 14.23 0.99
C VAL A 6 -28.94 15.38 1.94
N GLN A 7 -29.68 16.49 1.83
CA GLN A 7 -29.55 17.63 2.72
C GLN A 7 -30.25 17.37 4.06
N ALA A 8 -30.01 18.25 5.04
CA ALA A 8 -30.56 18.10 6.39
C ALA A 8 -32.11 18.14 6.44
N ASP A 9 -32.74 18.79 5.46
CA ASP A 9 -34.21 18.84 5.29
C ASP A 9 -34.78 17.61 4.55
N GLY A 10 -33.91 16.66 4.16
CA GLY A 10 -34.27 15.48 3.39
C GLY A 10 -34.31 15.70 1.87
N ALA A 11 -34.05 16.92 1.38
CA ALA A 11 -33.99 17.20 -0.04
C ALA A 11 -32.85 16.40 -0.70
N LYS A 12 -33.18 15.74 -1.82
CA LYS A 12 -32.22 14.95 -2.59
C LYS A 12 -31.78 15.70 -3.83
N SER A 13 -30.49 15.71 -4.10
CA SER A 13 -29.93 16.22 -5.35
C SER A 13 -28.82 15.31 -5.85
N ARG A 14 -28.44 15.47 -7.12
CA ARG A 14 -27.37 14.69 -7.73
C ARG A 14 -26.33 15.62 -8.34
N ILE A 15 -25.07 15.38 -7.99
CA ILE A 15 -23.92 16.01 -8.65
C ILE A 15 -23.33 14.98 -9.61
N LEU A 16 -23.32 15.31 -10.90
CA LEU A 16 -22.61 14.52 -11.91
C LEU A 16 -21.12 14.87 -11.85
N ALA A 17 -20.27 13.85 -11.83
CA ALA A 17 -18.82 14.01 -11.80
C ALA A 17 -18.15 12.80 -12.44
N ASP A 18 -17.03 13.05 -13.12
CA ASP A 18 -16.16 11.99 -13.67
C ASP A 18 -15.32 11.32 -12.57
N ALA A 19 -15.01 12.07 -11.51
CA ALA A 19 -14.27 11.61 -10.34
C ALA A 19 -15.03 11.89 -9.04
N VAL A 20 -14.92 10.98 -8.07
CA VAL A 20 -15.36 11.16 -6.68
C VAL A 20 -14.22 10.77 -5.76
N ILE A 21 -13.89 11.64 -4.81
CA ILE A 21 -12.87 11.37 -3.78
C ILE A 21 -13.57 11.25 -2.44
N LEU A 22 -13.42 10.09 -1.78
CA LEU A 22 -13.88 9.88 -0.41
C LEU A 22 -12.80 10.36 0.56
N THR A 23 -13.14 11.35 1.38
CA THR A 23 -12.30 11.92 2.45
C THR A 23 -13.07 12.05 3.77
N THR A 24 -13.98 11.10 4.01
CA THR A 24 -15.04 11.15 5.03
C THR A 24 -14.60 10.75 6.44
N GLY A 25 -13.32 10.47 6.66
CA GLY A 25 -12.82 9.97 7.95
C GLY A 25 -13.21 8.51 8.25
N GLY A 26 -12.96 8.10 9.50
CA GLY A 26 -13.16 6.73 9.99
C GLY A 26 -14.54 6.43 10.59
N PHE A 27 -14.61 5.33 11.35
CA PHE A 27 -15.83 4.83 11.98
C PHE A 27 -15.73 4.66 13.51
N SER A 28 -14.83 5.42 14.14
CA SER A 28 -14.52 5.36 15.57
C SER A 28 -15.65 5.82 16.51
N ASN A 29 -16.70 6.44 15.98
CA ASN A 29 -17.91 6.82 16.73
C ASN A 29 -19.18 6.25 16.07
N ASP A 30 -19.06 5.19 15.29
CA ASP A 30 -20.19 4.62 14.57
C ASP A 30 -21.15 3.88 15.52
N LYS A 31 -22.26 4.54 15.86
CA LYS A 31 -23.33 4.02 16.72
C LYS A 31 -24.63 3.71 15.96
N THR A 32 -24.58 3.77 14.64
CA THR A 32 -25.73 3.53 13.76
C THR A 32 -26.15 2.06 13.76
N SER A 33 -27.35 1.76 13.24
CA SER A 33 -27.87 0.38 13.16
C SER A 33 -26.98 -0.56 12.33
N ASP A 34 -26.30 -0.04 11.31
CA ASP A 34 -25.34 -0.75 10.46
C ASP A 34 -23.88 -0.44 10.84
N SER A 35 -23.63 -0.35 12.15
CA SER A 35 -22.35 0.11 12.69
C SER A 35 -21.17 -0.78 12.29
N LEU A 36 -20.17 -0.19 11.62
CA LEU A 36 -18.91 -0.84 11.29
C LEU A 36 -18.09 -1.15 12.55
N LEU A 37 -18.15 -0.29 13.57
CA LEU A 37 -17.46 -0.53 14.83
C LEU A 37 -18.00 -1.77 15.54
N ARG A 38 -19.34 -1.95 15.57
CA ARG A 38 -19.97 -3.16 16.13
C ARG A 38 -19.73 -4.40 15.27
N GLU A 39 -19.70 -4.25 13.94
CA GLU A 39 -19.42 -5.36 13.03
C GLU A 39 -17.99 -5.89 13.19
N PHE A 40 -16.99 -5.00 13.22
CA PHE A 40 -15.58 -5.40 13.12
C PHE A 40 -14.79 -5.34 14.43
N ALA A 41 -15.21 -4.55 15.41
CA ALA A 41 -14.56 -4.43 16.72
C ALA A 41 -15.58 -4.31 17.87
N PRO A 42 -16.49 -5.29 18.05
CA PRO A 42 -17.57 -5.20 19.03
C PRO A 42 -17.07 -5.02 20.47
N HIS A 43 -15.90 -5.58 20.79
CA HIS A 43 -15.23 -5.43 22.09
C HIS A 43 -14.83 -3.99 22.43
N LEU A 44 -14.79 -3.08 21.46
CA LEU A 44 -14.49 -1.65 21.67
C LEU A 44 -15.74 -0.76 21.67
N SER A 45 -16.92 -1.30 21.35
CA SER A 45 -18.14 -0.51 21.19
C SER A 45 -18.64 0.16 22.47
N GLY A 46 -18.25 -0.36 23.64
CA GLY A 46 -18.56 0.20 24.96
C GLY A 46 -17.60 1.30 25.42
N PHE A 47 -16.49 1.51 24.73
CA PHE A 47 -15.52 2.54 25.12
C PHE A 47 -15.99 3.93 24.66
N PRO A 48 -15.66 4.99 25.40
CA PRO A 48 -15.82 6.34 24.88
C PRO A 48 -14.87 6.55 23.70
N THR A 49 -15.13 7.58 22.89
CA THR A 49 -14.32 7.93 21.72
C THR A 49 -13.70 9.32 21.88
N THR A 50 -12.63 9.62 21.17
CA THR A 50 -12.13 11.01 21.05
C THR A 50 -12.69 11.74 19.83
N ASN A 51 -13.58 11.09 19.07
CA ASN A 51 -14.10 11.63 17.82
C ASN A 51 -15.53 12.16 18.00
N GLY A 52 -15.87 13.15 17.17
CA GLY A 52 -17.21 13.70 17.12
C GLY A 52 -18.22 12.75 16.49
N THR A 53 -19.49 13.16 16.46
CA THR A 53 -20.63 12.36 15.97
C THR A 53 -20.59 12.07 14.47
N TRP A 54 -19.69 12.72 13.72
CA TRP A 54 -19.53 12.55 12.27
C TRP A 54 -18.67 11.33 11.88
N ALA A 55 -17.95 10.69 12.80
CA ALA A 55 -17.05 9.56 12.51
C ALA A 55 -17.81 8.22 12.46
N THR A 56 -18.77 8.11 11.53
CA THR A 56 -19.71 6.98 11.40
C THR A 56 -19.38 6.03 10.24
N GLY A 57 -18.27 6.25 9.53
CA GLY A 57 -17.84 5.36 8.45
C GLY A 57 -18.65 5.46 7.15
N ASP A 58 -19.37 6.55 6.92
CA ASP A 58 -20.33 6.65 5.82
C ASP A 58 -19.69 6.44 4.43
N GLY A 59 -18.48 6.96 4.21
CA GLY A 59 -17.74 6.73 2.97
C GLY A 59 -17.28 5.28 2.80
N VAL A 60 -16.89 4.60 3.89
CA VAL A 60 -16.57 3.17 3.86
C VAL A 60 -17.80 2.36 3.48
N LYS A 61 -18.95 2.65 4.10
CA LYS A 61 -20.25 2.02 3.78
C LYS A 61 -20.65 2.26 2.32
N LEU A 62 -20.47 3.47 1.81
CA LEU A 62 -20.74 3.83 0.42
C LEU A 62 -19.87 3.03 -0.54
N ALA A 63 -18.55 3.00 -0.31
CA ALA A 63 -17.62 2.27 -1.15
C ALA A 63 -17.88 0.75 -1.11
N ARG A 64 -18.21 0.19 0.07
CA ARG A 64 -18.57 -1.23 0.22
C ARG A 64 -19.77 -1.61 -0.66
N ARG A 65 -20.79 -0.74 -0.76
CA ARG A 65 -21.95 -0.96 -1.65
C ARG A 65 -21.56 -0.97 -3.14
N LEU A 66 -20.47 -0.31 -3.51
CA LEU A 66 -19.90 -0.34 -4.87
C LEU A 66 -18.96 -1.55 -5.10
N GLY A 67 -18.82 -2.44 -4.12
CA GLY A 67 -17.95 -3.61 -4.19
C GLY A 67 -16.49 -3.33 -3.80
N ALA A 68 -16.20 -2.20 -3.14
CA ALA A 68 -14.85 -1.91 -2.68
C ALA A 68 -14.37 -2.98 -1.69
N THR A 69 -13.12 -3.41 -1.88
CA THR A 69 -12.44 -4.30 -0.94
C THR A 69 -12.12 -3.52 0.34
N LEU A 70 -12.53 -4.06 1.48
CA LEU A 70 -12.17 -3.54 2.79
C LEU A 70 -10.97 -4.31 3.35
N VAL A 71 -10.12 -3.62 4.10
CA VAL A 71 -8.87 -4.16 4.66
C VAL A 71 -8.70 -3.65 6.08
N ASP A 72 -8.13 -4.49 6.95
CA ASP A 72 -7.77 -4.16 8.34
C ASP A 72 -8.93 -3.62 9.21
N MET A 73 -10.18 -3.95 8.89
CA MET A 73 -11.36 -3.39 9.55
C MET A 73 -11.44 -3.64 11.06
N ASP A 74 -10.83 -4.73 11.54
CA ASP A 74 -10.75 -5.06 12.97
C ASP A 74 -9.60 -4.33 13.70
N LYS A 75 -8.78 -3.56 12.97
CA LYS A 75 -7.67 -2.77 13.51
C LYS A 75 -8.19 -1.39 13.89
N VAL A 76 -8.68 -1.31 15.12
CA VAL A 76 -9.17 -0.06 15.73
C VAL A 76 -8.28 0.29 16.92
N GLN A 77 -7.79 1.53 16.97
CA GLN A 77 -6.85 1.98 17.98
C GLN A 77 -7.56 2.64 19.15
N LEU A 78 -7.19 2.21 20.34
CA LEU A 78 -7.52 2.82 21.61
C LEU A 78 -6.39 3.79 22.01
N HIS A 79 -6.73 5.05 22.30
CA HIS A 79 -5.79 6.04 22.81
C HIS A 79 -5.86 6.06 24.35
N PRO A 80 -4.73 5.99 25.07
CA PRO A 80 -4.73 5.85 26.53
C PRO A 80 -5.19 7.12 27.26
N THR A 81 -5.10 8.29 26.61
CA THR A 81 -5.33 9.59 27.22
C THR A 81 -6.54 10.33 26.63
N GLY A 82 -7.73 9.74 26.74
CA GLY A 82 -8.98 10.49 26.62
C GLY A 82 -9.24 11.26 27.92
N LEU A 83 -9.25 12.60 27.86
CA LEU A 83 -9.45 13.45 29.03
C LEU A 83 -10.90 13.40 29.46
N ILE A 84 -11.13 13.00 30.70
CA ILE A 84 -12.45 13.03 31.34
C ILE A 84 -12.69 14.47 31.80
N ASP A 85 -13.79 15.07 31.33
CA ASP A 85 -14.29 16.33 31.88
C ASP A 85 -15.02 16.01 33.21
N PRO A 86 -14.54 16.53 34.36
CA PRO A 86 -15.24 16.32 35.63
C PRO A 86 -16.67 16.86 35.65
N LYS A 87 -17.03 17.80 34.77
CA LYS A 87 -18.38 18.36 34.65
C LYS A 87 -19.32 17.46 33.85
N ASP A 88 -18.78 16.61 32.97
CA ASP A 88 -19.53 15.62 32.22
C ASP A 88 -18.74 14.29 32.09
N PRO A 89 -18.59 13.55 33.20
CA PRO A 89 -17.77 12.33 33.20
C PRO A 89 -18.38 11.21 32.36
N ALA A 90 -19.70 11.21 32.16
CA ALA A 90 -20.45 10.20 31.41
C ALA A 90 -20.40 10.42 29.88
N SER A 91 -19.90 11.56 29.41
CA SER A 91 -19.81 11.85 27.98
C SER A 91 -19.15 10.70 27.20
N ALA A 92 -19.81 10.22 26.16
CA ALA A 92 -19.24 9.21 25.28
C ALA A 92 -18.15 9.77 24.36
N THR A 93 -17.94 11.08 24.32
CA THR A 93 -16.87 11.75 23.58
C THR A 93 -15.93 12.47 24.55
N LYS A 94 -14.65 12.06 24.58
CA LYS A 94 -13.60 12.65 25.41
C LYS A 94 -12.73 13.61 24.59
N TYR A 95 -12.17 14.61 25.25
CA TYR A 95 -11.13 15.42 24.62
C TYR A 95 -9.86 14.58 24.48
N LEU A 96 -9.21 14.62 23.32
CA LEU A 96 -7.94 13.94 23.14
C LEU A 96 -6.87 14.66 23.96
N GLY A 97 -6.35 14.01 25.01
CA GLY A 97 -5.09 14.38 25.62
C GLY A 97 -3.96 13.91 24.70
N PRO A 98 -3.20 14.81 24.05
CA PRO A 98 -2.19 14.40 23.09
C PRO A 98 -1.10 13.56 23.77
N GLU A 99 -0.49 12.65 23.01
CA GLU A 99 0.63 11.83 23.49
C GLU A 99 1.79 12.66 24.03
N ALA A 100 1.94 13.90 23.55
CA ALA A 100 2.89 14.88 24.04
C ALA A 100 2.72 15.19 25.55
N LEU A 101 1.55 15.03 26.17
CA LEU A 101 1.42 15.16 27.63
C LEU A 101 2.35 14.19 28.37
N ARG A 102 2.40 12.93 27.91
CA ARG A 102 3.30 11.89 28.42
C ARG A 102 4.72 12.06 27.87
N GLY A 103 4.82 12.39 26.58
CA GLY A 103 6.08 12.61 25.87
C GLY A 103 6.93 13.74 26.44
N SER A 104 6.30 14.76 27.01
CA SER A 104 6.96 15.90 27.66
C SER A 104 7.31 15.64 29.13
N GLY A 105 7.09 14.42 29.64
CA GLY A 105 7.48 14.01 31.00
C GLY A 105 6.32 13.75 31.96
N GLY A 106 5.07 13.87 31.51
CA GLY A 106 3.92 13.51 32.33
C GLY A 106 3.95 12.04 32.77
N VAL A 107 3.61 11.79 34.04
CA VAL A 107 3.55 10.44 34.63
C VAL A 107 2.10 9.99 34.82
N LEU A 108 1.88 8.67 34.80
CA LEU A 108 0.57 8.08 35.10
C LEU A 108 0.58 7.46 36.50
N LEU A 109 -0.37 7.87 37.33
CA LEU A 109 -0.58 7.35 38.69
C LEU A 109 -1.95 6.66 38.80
N ASN A 110 -2.02 5.59 39.59
CA ASN A 110 -3.27 4.91 39.95
C ASN A 110 -3.87 5.50 41.26
N LYS A 111 -5.01 5.00 41.74
CA LYS A 111 -5.62 5.46 43.01
C LYS A 111 -4.76 5.22 44.26
N ARG A 112 -3.72 4.40 44.18
CA ARG A 112 -2.75 4.19 45.28
C ARG A 112 -1.59 5.19 45.25
N GLY A 113 -1.57 6.11 44.28
CA GLY A 113 -0.46 7.06 44.11
C GLY A 113 0.78 6.45 43.46
N GLU A 114 0.68 5.28 42.86
CA GLU A 114 1.81 4.54 42.30
C GLU A 114 1.89 4.68 40.76
N ARG A 115 3.12 4.73 40.24
CA ARG A 115 3.37 4.49 38.81
C ARG A 115 3.21 3.00 38.48
N PHE A 116 2.63 2.70 37.32
CA PHE A 116 2.27 1.33 36.92
C PHE A 116 2.65 0.95 35.48
N VAL A 117 3.10 1.89 34.64
CA VAL A 117 3.45 1.61 33.23
C VAL A 117 4.56 2.54 32.73
N ASN A 118 5.27 2.13 31.68
CA ASN A 118 6.09 3.06 30.90
C ASN A 118 5.16 3.96 30.08
N GLU A 119 5.10 5.25 30.42
CA GLU A 119 4.19 6.20 29.78
C GLU A 119 4.54 6.48 28.31
N LEU A 120 5.70 6.03 27.83
CA LEU A 120 6.16 6.16 26.43
C LEU A 120 6.02 4.84 25.64
N ASP A 121 5.38 3.81 26.21
CA ASP A 121 5.14 2.55 25.53
C ASP A 121 4.01 2.68 24.49
N LEU A 122 3.77 1.59 23.73
CA LEU A 122 2.69 1.51 22.75
C LEU A 122 1.34 1.83 23.39
N ARG A 123 0.46 2.51 22.65
CA ARG A 123 -0.89 2.90 23.10
C ARG A 123 -1.72 1.72 23.62
N SER A 124 -1.58 0.54 23.01
CA SER A 124 -2.23 -0.69 23.47
C SER A 124 -1.75 -1.13 24.85
N VAL A 125 -0.44 -1.03 25.12
CA VAL A 125 0.17 -1.38 26.42
C VAL A 125 -0.29 -0.41 27.50
N VAL A 126 -0.19 0.90 27.24
CA VAL A 126 -0.61 1.93 28.20
C VAL A 126 -2.10 1.86 28.48
N SER A 127 -2.94 1.68 27.46
CA SER A 127 -4.39 1.56 27.64
C SER A 127 -4.75 0.33 28.45
N LYS A 128 -4.13 -0.82 28.16
CA LYS A 128 -4.34 -2.05 28.95
C LYS A 128 -3.92 -1.85 30.41
N ALA A 129 -2.78 -1.22 30.64
CA ALA A 129 -2.28 -0.99 32.00
C ALA A 129 -3.23 -0.10 32.82
N ILE A 130 -3.90 0.88 32.20
CA ILE A 130 -4.95 1.68 32.85
C ILE A 130 -6.17 0.80 33.18
N MET A 131 -6.66 0.01 32.23
CA MET A 131 -7.80 -0.89 32.45
C MET A 131 -7.54 -1.92 33.55
N ASP A 132 -6.32 -2.49 33.58
CA ASP A 132 -5.90 -3.47 34.58
C ASP A 132 -5.84 -2.90 36.01
N GLN A 133 -5.84 -1.57 36.19
CA GLN A 133 -5.97 -0.99 37.54
C GLN A 133 -7.35 -1.24 38.15
N GLY A 134 -8.38 -1.42 37.33
CA GLY A 134 -9.77 -1.61 37.79
C GLY A 134 -10.41 -0.38 38.43
N ASP A 135 -9.74 0.77 38.39
CA ASP A 135 -10.21 2.02 38.99
C ASP A 135 -11.19 2.74 38.06
N GLU A 136 -12.46 2.87 38.44
CA GLU A 136 -13.46 3.62 37.68
C GLU A 136 -13.59 5.08 38.16
N TYR A 137 -13.77 5.99 37.21
CA TYR A 137 -14.01 7.40 37.50
C TYR A 137 -15.46 7.59 37.94
N PRO A 138 -15.74 8.26 39.09
CA PRO A 138 -17.10 8.45 39.58
C PRO A 138 -18.02 9.13 38.55
N GLY A 139 -19.21 8.55 38.34
CA GLY A 139 -20.21 9.10 37.41
C GLY A 139 -19.87 8.96 35.93
N SER A 140 -18.86 8.17 35.56
CA SER A 140 -18.41 8.01 34.16
C SER A 140 -19.07 6.88 33.37
N ASN A 141 -20.01 6.16 33.99
CA ASN A 141 -20.62 4.95 33.43
C ASN A 141 -19.58 3.87 33.06
N GLY A 142 -18.62 3.61 33.94
CA GLY A 142 -17.67 2.49 33.80
C GLY A 142 -16.34 2.83 33.11
N SER A 143 -15.97 4.11 32.98
CA SER A 143 -14.66 4.46 32.42
C SER A 143 -13.55 4.20 33.44
N THR A 144 -12.72 3.18 33.17
CA THR A 144 -11.47 2.97 33.91
C THR A 144 -10.52 4.15 33.69
N PHE A 145 -9.85 4.64 34.73
CA PHE A 145 -9.04 5.85 34.60
C PHE A 145 -7.73 5.80 35.37
N ALA A 146 -6.84 6.73 35.03
CA ALA A 146 -5.63 7.06 35.77
C ALA A 146 -5.47 8.58 35.87
N PHE A 147 -4.54 9.02 36.71
CA PHE A 147 -4.15 10.42 36.85
C PHE A 147 -2.93 10.69 35.97
N CYS A 148 -3.04 11.63 35.03
CA CYS A 148 -1.90 12.15 34.28
C CYS A 148 -1.37 13.41 34.95
N VAL A 149 -0.16 13.33 35.49
CA VAL A 149 0.43 14.37 36.33
C VAL A 149 1.64 14.99 35.63
N LEU A 150 1.64 16.32 35.53
CA LEU A 150 2.73 17.13 35.00
C LEU A 150 3.21 18.10 36.09
N ASN A 151 4.48 18.48 36.07
CA ASN A 151 5.02 19.63 36.81
C ASN A 151 5.38 20.77 35.83
N ASP A 152 5.85 21.92 36.34
CA ASP A 152 6.20 23.07 35.50
C ASP A 152 7.24 22.74 34.40
N ALA A 153 8.20 21.85 34.68
CA ALA A 153 9.16 21.41 33.67
C ALA A 153 8.48 20.66 32.51
N ALA A 154 7.58 19.71 32.82
CA ALA A 154 6.80 18.99 31.82
C ALA A 154 5.87 19.92 31.04
N VAL A 155 5.25 20.89 31.72
CA VAL A 155 4.40 21.90 31.10
C VAL A 155 5.18 22.79 30.13
N LYS A 156 6.39 23.18 30.50
CA LYS A 156 7.28 23.97 29.62
C LYS A 156 7.62 23.19 28.35
N LEU A 157 7.91 21.90 28.46
CA LEU A 157 8.18 21.02 27.31
C LEU A 157 6.93 20.74 26.46
N PHE A 158 5.77 20.60 27.09
CA PHE A 158 4.50 20.38 26.39
C PHE A 158 4.01 21.63 25.65
N GLY A 159 4.25 22.80 26.24
CA GLY A 159 3.81 24.10 25.74
C GLY A 159 2.79 24.72 26.70
N VAL A 160 3.21 25.81 27.36
CA VAL A 160 2.39 26.53 28.36
C VAL A 160 1.05 26.97 27.79
N ASN A 161 1.02 27.47 26.56
CA ASN A 161 -0.22 27.92 25.91
C ASN A 161 -1.16 26.74 25.61
N ALA A 162 -0.61 25.60 25.17
CA ALA A 162 -1.39 24.39 24.93
C ALA A 162 -2.00 23.89 26.24
N LEU A 163 -1.23 23.82 27.33
CA LEU A 163 -1.78 23.46 28.63
C LEU A 163 -2.86 24.45 29.09
N ASN A 164 -2.60 25.76 28.99
CA ASN A 164 -3.58 26.78 29.40
C ASN A 164 -4.91 26.65 28.65
N PHE A 165 -4.89 26.22 27.39
CA PHE A 165 -6.12 25.89 26.67
C PHE A 165 -6.87 24.74 27.35
N TYR A 166 -6.24 23.58 27.58
CA TYR A 166 -6.89 22.45 28.27
C TYR A 166 -7.30 22.79 29.71
N ALA A 167 -6.46 23.49 30.45
CA ALA A 167 -6.64 23.76 31.87
C ALA A 167 -7.64 24.90 32.13
N LYS A 168 -7.43 26.07 31.51
CA LYS A 168 -8.22 27.28 31.80
C LYS A 168 -9.42 27.44 30.89
N THR A 169 -9.29 27.08 29.61
CA THR A 169 -10.38 27.25 28.64
C THR A 169 -11.36 26.08 28.72
N LEU A 170 -10.85 24.84 28.72
CA LEU A 170 -11.69 23.64 28.79
C LEU A 170 -11.95 23.15 30.21
N GLY A 171 -11.15 23.54 31.21
CA GLY A 171 -11.34 23.11 32.60
C GLY A 171 -10.96 21.66 32.89
N LEU A 172 -10.10 21.06 32.05
CA LEU A 172 -9.78 19.62 32.09
C LEU A 172 -8.59 19.27 33.00
N PHE A 173 -7.96 20.25 33.62
CA PHE A 173 -6.84 20.07 34.53
C PHE A 173 -7.13 20.72 35.89
N LYS A 174 -6.67 20.07 36.96
CA LYS A 174 -6.58 20.63 38.30
C LYS A 174 -5.14 20.98 38.61
N ARG A 175 -4.92 22.18 39.17
CA ARG A 175 -3.61 22.59 39.69
C ARG A 175 -3.59 22.38 41.21
N VAL A 176 -2.54 21.76 41.72
CA VAL A 176 -2.28 21.58 43.16
C VAL A 176 -0.84 22.05 43.45
N GLU A 177 -0.63 22.68 44.61
CA GLU A 177 0.65 23.38 44.86
C GLU A 177 1.77 22.44 45.32
N ASP A 178 1.44 21.34 46.00
CA ASP A 178 2.40 20.44 46.63
C ASP A 178 1.94 18.96 46.58
N VAL A 179 2.78 18.07 47.11
CA VAL A 179 2.55 16.61 47.09
C VAL A 179 1.43 16.20 48.05
N GLU A 180 1.23 16.96 49.12
CA GLU A 180 0.08 16.85 50.03
C GLU A 180 -1.24 17.09 49.30
N GLY A 181 -1.34 18.20 48.55
CA GLY A 181 -2.49 18.51 47.72
C GLY A 181 -2.71 17.49 46.61
N LEU A 182 -1.64 16.95 46.03
CA LEU A 182 -1.73 15.86 45.06
C LEU A 182 -2.27 14.57 45.69
N ALA A 183 -1.79 14.18 46.86
CA ALA A 183 -2.27 13.00 47.59
C ALA A 183 -3.76 13.14 47.95
N GLN A 184 -4.18 14.31 48.42
CA GLN A 184 -5.59 14.62 48.68
C GLN A 184 -6.45 14.53 47.42
N LEU A 185 -5.96 15.04 46.29
CA LEU A 185 -6.68 14.97 45.01
C LEU A 185 -6.82 13.53 44.50
N ILE A 186 -5.80 12.69 44.67
CA ILE A 186 -5.84 11.28 44.30
C ILE A 186 -6.70 10.47 45.27
N GLY A 187 -6.72 10.87 46.55
CA GLY A 187 -7.29 10.09 47.64
C GLY A 187 -6.37 8.95 48.10
N CYS A 188 -5.05 9.12 47.96
CA CYS A 188 -4.05 8.13 48.34
C CYS A 188 -3.26 8.53 49.59
N GLU A 189 -2.47 7.59 50.10
CA GLU A 189 -1.59 7.82 51.24
C GLU A 189 -0.35 8.64 50.80
N LEU A 190 -0.03 9.69 51.58
CA LEU A 190 1.00 10.68 51.25
C LEU A 190 2.39 10.06 51.13
N SER A 191 2.77 9.18 52.07
CA SER A 191 4.09 8.55 52.08
C SER A 191 4.30 7.68 50.84
N THR A 192 3.27 6.97 50.39
CA THR A 192 3.29 6.12 49.19
C THR A 192 3.51 6.95 47.93
N LEU A 193 2.78 8.06 47.79
CA LEU A 193 2.94 8.97 46.66
C LEU A 193 4.33 9.63 46.68
N ARG A 194 4.75 10.16 47.83
CA ARG A 194 6.05 10.81 47.99
C ARG A 194 7.18 9.85 47.62
N SER A 195 7.19 8.64 48.18
CA SER A 195 8.17 7.61 47.84
C SER A 195 8.13 7.22 46.37
N THR A 196 6.96 7.19 45.72
CA THR A 196 6.84 6.93 44.28
C THR A 196 7.55 8.00 43.44
N LEU A 197 7.35 9.28 43.76
CA LEU A 197 7.93 10.40 43.01
C LEU A 197 9.43 10.55 43.30
N GLU A 198 9.86 10.39 44.57
CA GLU A 198 11.28 10.38 44.96
C GLU A 198 12.04 9.24 44.28
N ALA A 199 11.48 8.02 44.29
CA ALA A 199 12.11 6.88 43.61
C ALA A 199 12.22 7.12 42.09
N TYR A 200 11.22 7.75 41.47
CA TYR A 200 11.28 8.12 40.05
C TYR A 200 12.38 9.14 39.78
N GLU A 201 12.49 10.16 40.63
CA GLU A 201 13.52 11.19 40.53
C GLU A 201 14.94 10.63 40.70
N GLU A 202 15.18 9.77 41.70
CA GLU A 202 16.47 9.13 41.91
C GLU A 202 16.85 8.17 40.77
N LEU A 203 15.89 7.41 40.25
CA LEU A 203 16.11 6.54 39.09
C LEU A 203 16.54 7.33 37.84
N SER A 204 15.97 8.52 37.64
CA SER A 204 16.31 9.36 36.49
C SER A 204 17.77 9.85 36.51
N LYS A 205 18.34 10.07 37.70
CA LYS A 205 19.73 10.55 37.89
C LYS A 205 20.76 9.46 37.64
N THR A 206 20.39 8.20 37.90
CA THR A 206 21.30 7.05 37.84
C THR A 206 21.34 6.37 36.46
N SER A 207 20.60 6.89 35.48
CA SER A 207 20.45 6.34 34.11
C SER A 207 20.02 4.86 34.06
N ARG A 208 19.39 4.36 35.14
CA ARG A 208 18.91 2.98 35.23
C ARG A 208 17.49 2.85 34.70
N GLN A 209 17.23 1.71 34.06
CA GLN A 209 15.86 1.32 33.71
C GLN A 209 15.06 1.11 34.99
N CYS A 210 13.87 1.71 35.08
CA CYS A 210 12.97 1.54 36.22
C CYS A 210 12.57 0.05 36.35
N PRO A 211 12.83 -0.64 37.48
CA PRO A 211 12.49 -2.06 37.62
C PRO A 211 10.99 -2.33 37.50
N LYS A 212 10.15 -1.42 38.00
CA LYS A 212 8.68 -1.56 38.01
C LYS A 212 8.07 -1.31 36.63
N THR A 213 8.44 -0.21 35.97
CA THR A 213 7.79 0.22 34.72
C THR A 213 8.62 -0.06 33.47
N ARG A 214 9.86 -0.51 33.59
CA ARG A 214 10.84 -0.69 32.50
C ARG A 214 11.16 0.59 31.70
N LYS A 215 10.79 1.76 32.22
CA LYS A 215 11.08 3.06 31.60
C LYS A 215 12.57 3.38 31.71
N SER A 216 13.16 3.83 30.61
CA SER A 216 14.59 4.19 30.53
C SER A 216 14.84 5.59 29.97
N VAL A 217 13.80 6.26 29.46
CA VAL A 217 13.87 7.60 28.87
C VAL A 217 13.06 8.57 29.75
N TYR A 218 13.70 9.67 30.13
CA TYR A 218 13.17 10.67 31.07
C TYR A 218 13.29 12.08 30.47
N PRO A 219 12.31 12.53 29.66
CA PRO A 219 12.35 13.85 29.01
C PRO A 219 12.42 15.01 30.02
N CYS A 220 11.65 14.90 31.09
CA CYS A 220 11.85 15.58 32.35
C CYS A 220 11.34 14.68 33.48
N VAL A 221 11.50 15.15 34.72
CA VAL A 221 11.25 14.37 35.91
C VAL A 221 10.18 15.05 36.75
N VAL A 222 9.13 14.30 37.09
CA VAL A 222 8.10 14.72 38.03
C VAL A 222 8.48 14.15 39.40
N GLY A 223 9.23 14.95 40.17
CA GLY A 223 9.61 14.66 41.56
C GLY A 223 8.52 15.10 42.55
N PRO A 224 8.79 15.04 43.87
CA PRO A 224 7.81 15.40 44.90
C PRO A 224 7.56 16.91 45.02
N GLN A 225 8.34 17.75 44.32
CA GLN A 225 8.17 19.19 44.33
C GLN A 225 7.11 19.62 43.30
N GLY A 226 6.08 20.31 43.78
CA GLY A 226 5.05 20.94 42.95
C GLY A 226 5.50 22.27 42.34
N PRO A 227 4.58 23.00 41.68
CA PRO A 227 3.17 22.67 41.52
C PRO A 227 2.92 21.54 40.52
N PHE A 228 1.79 20.85 40.68
CA PHE A 228 1.33 19.79 39.78
C PHE A 228 0.08 20.18 39.01
N TYR A 229 0.00 19.72 37.77
CA TYR A 229 -1.15 19.84 36.88
C TYR A 229 -1.66 18.44 36.56
N VAL A 230 -2.91 18.17 36.94
CA VAL A 230 -3.47 16.82 36.95
C VAL A 230 -4.69 16.74 36.06
N ALA A 231 -4.66 15.83 35.10
CA ALA A 231 -5.79 15.45 34.27
C ALA A 231 -6.24 14.01 34.59
N PHE A 232 -7.53 13.74 34.41
CA PHE A 232 -8.08 12.39 34.51
C PHE A 232 -8.14 11.76 33.11
N VAL A 233 -7.53 10.60 32.93
CA VAL A 233 -7.41 9.98 31.61
C VAL A 233 -8.05 8.59 31.58
N THR A 234 -8.84 8.33 30.55
CA THR A 234 -9.41 7.00 30.24
C THR A 234 -8.98 6.56 28.84
N PRO A 235 -8.76 5.25 28.62
CA PRO A 235 -8.69 4.70 27.28
C PRO A 235 -9.94 5.07 26.46
N SER A 236 -9.77 5.50 25.21
CA SER A 236 -10.86 5.93 24.33
C SER A 236 -10.60 5.51 22.88
N VAL A 237 -11.63 5.09 22.15
CA VAL A 237 -11.53 4.77 20.71
C VAL A 237 -11.10 6.03 19.96
N HIS A 238 -10.07 5.92 19.14
CA HIS A 238 -9.43 7.12 18.58
C HIS A 238 -9.29 7.10 17.07
N TYR A 239 -8.92 5.96 16.49
CA TYR A 239 -8.63 5.90 15.05
C TYR A 239 -8.92 4.51 14.51
N THR A 240 -9.51 4.41 13.33
CA THR A 240 -9.78 3.15 12.64
C THR A 240 -8.77 2.97 11.50
N MET A 241 -7.82 2.05 11.65
CA MET A 241 -6.78 1.81 10.63
C MET A 241 -7.31 1.05 9.42
N GLY A 242 -8.42 0.34 9.60
CA GLY A 242 -9.13 -0.32 8.51
C GLY A 242 -10.02 0.62 7.73
N GLY A 243 -10.25 0.27 6.47
CA GLY A 243 -11.08 1.05 5.56
C GLY A 243 -11.04 0.50 4.15
N CYS A 244 -11.34 1.36 3.18
CA CYS A 244 -11.28 1.02 1.76
C CYS A 244 -9.83 0.77 1.34
N LEU A 245 -9.56 -0.37 0.71
CA LEU A 245 -8.25 -0.63 0.11
C LEU A 245 -8.02 0.36 -1.04
N ILE A 246 -6.89 1.05 -1.01
CA ILE A 246 -6.45 1.93 -2.09
C ILE A 246 -5.18 1.41 -2.76
N SER A 247 -4.99 1.78 -4.03
CA SER A 247 -3.71 1.65 -4.71
C SER A 247 -2.75 2.79 -4.30
N PRO A 248 -1.45 2.72 -4.66
CA PRO A 248 -0.52 3.84 -4.46
C PRO A 248 -0.91 5.14 -5.19
N ALA A 249 -1.90 5.12 -6.09
CA ALA A 249 -2.45 6.29 -6.75
C ALA A 249 -3.81 6.71 -6.15
N ALA A 250 -4.09 6.28 -4.92
CA ALA A 250 -5.32 6.55 -4.16
C ALA A 250 -6.62 6.03 -4.80
N GLU A 251 -6.53 5.12 -5.78
CA GLU A 251 -7.71 4.53 -6.44
C GLU A 251 -8.32 3.47 -5.52
N ILE A 252 -9.62 3.56 -5.21
CA ILE A 252 -10.30 2.54 -4.41
C ILE A 252 -10.36 1.24 -5.20
N GLN A 253 -9.95 0.14 -4.57
CA GLN A 253 -9.84 -1.17 -5.19
C GLN A 253 -11.09 -2.02 -4.92
N MET A 254 -11.46 -2.84 -5.88
CA MET A 254 -12.44 -3.92 -5.73
C MET A 254 -11.81 -5.25 -6.14
N GLU A 255 -12.41 -6.35 -5.68
CA GLU A 255 -12.13 -7.67 -6.25
C GLU A 255 -12.62 -7.71 -7.72
N GLY A 256 -11.79 -8.28 -8.58
CA GLY A 256 -11.97 -8.43 -9.99
C GLY A 256 -12.66 -9.76 -10.27
N SER A 257 -13.60 -9.74 -11.21
CA SER A 257 -14.33 -10.93 -11.67
C SER A 257 -13.47 -11.94 -12.43
N ASP A 258 -12.28 -11.53 -12.86
CA ASP A 258 -11.47 -12.28 -13.81
C ASP A 258 -10.25 -12.90 -13.14
N SER A 259 -9.79 -14.05 -13.68
CA SER A 259 -8.53 -14.71 -13.36
C SER A 259 -7.32 -13.90 -13.88
N SER A 260 -7.23 -12.63 -13.49
CA SER A 260 -6.14 -11.74 -13.87
C SER A 260 -4.80 -12.32 -13.42
N PHE A 261 -3.82 -12.29 -14.33
CA PHE A 261 -2.54 -12.93 -14.12
C PHE A 261 -1.81 -12.41 -12.87
N PHE A 262 -1.87 -11.10 -12.59
CA PHE A 262 -1.21 -10.47 -11.43
C PHE A 262 -2.12 -10.31 -10.20
N GLY A 263 -3.27 -10.98 -10.17
CA GLY A 263 -4.21 -10.98 -9.04
C GLY A 263 -5.54 -10.31 -9.33
N HIS A 264 -6.48 -10.51 -8.41
CA HIS A 264 -7.89 -10.17 -8.52
C HIS A 264 -8.21 -8.72 -8.15
N ARG A 265 -7.29 -7.75 -8.19
CA ARG A 265 -7.62 -6.38 -7.76
C ARG A 265 -7.63 -5.43 -8.94
N ARG A 266 -8.66 -4.59 -8.99
CA ARG A 266 -8.80 -3.51 -9.99
C ARG A 266 -9.38 -2.25 -9.35
N PRO A 267 -9.08 -1.07 -9.88
CA PRO A 267 -9.71 0.17 -9.41
C PRO A 267 -11.20 0.19 -9.76
N ILE A 268 -12.01 0.74 -8.86
CA ILE A 268 -13.35 1.26 -9.21
C ILE A 268 -13.10 2.57 -9.96
N LEU A 269 -13.44 2.59 -11.25
CA LEU A 269 -13.08 3.71 -12.13
C LEU A 269 -13.73 5.01 -11.65
N GLY A 270 -12.90 6.05 -11.50
CA GLY A 270 -13.32 7.37 -11.05
C GLY A 270 -13.55 7.49 -9.54
N LEU A 271 -13.26 6.46 -8.74
CA LEU A 271 -13.40 6.51 -7.29
C LEU A 271 -12.04 6.47 -6.58
N PHE A 272 -11.78 7.49 -5.79
CA PHE A 272 -10.56 7.64 -4.99
C PHE A 272 -10.86 7.72 -3.49
N GLY A 273 -9.88 7.43 -2.66
CA GLY A 273 -9.99 7.53 -1.21
C GLY A 273 -8.72 8.12 -0.60
N ALA A 274 -8.87 8.97 0.41
CA ALA A 274 -7.75 9.53 1.17
C ALA A 274 -8.11 9.78 2.65
N GLY A 275 -7.12 9.62 3.53
CA GLY A 275 -7.30 9.70 4.98
C GLY A 275 -7.90 8.43 5.58
N GLU A 276 -8.48 8.56 6.77
CA GLU A 276 -8.97 7.46 7.62
C GLU A 276 -10.14 6.64 7.01
N VAL A 277 -10.72 7.08 5.89
CA VAL A 277 -11.67 6.24 5.14
C VAL A 277 -10.97 5.06 4.45
N THR A 278 -9.65 5.12 4.30
CA THR A 278 -8.83 4.12 3.62
C THR A 278 -8.17 3.17 4.63
N GLY A 279 -7.75 1.99 4.16
CA GLY A 279 -7.05 1.01 4.98
C GLY A 279 -5.78 0.47 4.30
N GLY A 280 -4.91 -0.14 5.11
CA GLY A 280 -3.63 -0.72 4.67
C GLY A 280 -2.40 0.18 4.83
N VAL A 281 -2.57 1.48 5.10
CA VAL A 281 -1.45 2.42 5.32
C VAL A 281 -0.78 2.20 6.68
N HIS A 282 -1.58 1.98 7.73
CA HIS A 282 -1.09 1.88 9.11
C HIS A 282 -1.00 0.45 9.65
N GLY A 283 -1.52 -0.52 8.89
CA GLY A 283 -1.62 -1.92 9.30
C GLY A 283 -2.26 -2.08 10.68
N ARG A 284 -1.58 -2.80 11.57
CA ARG A 284 -2.11 -3.14 12.90
C ARG A 284 -2.20 -1.98 13.88
N ASN A 285 -1.33 -0.98 13.78
CA ASN A 285 -1.25 0.10 14.76
C ASN A 285 -0.63 1.35 14.16
N ARG A 286 -1.39 2.44 14.16
CA ARG A 286 -0.92 3.74 13.69
C ARG A 286 0.04 4.41 14.69
N LEU A 287 1.16 4.94 14.18
CA LEU A 287 2.06 5.79 14.95
C LEU A 287 1.52 7.23 15.10
N GLY A 288 1.81 7.87 16.22
CA GLY A 288 1.48 9.29 16.42
C GLY A 288 2.09 10.17 15.32
N GLY A 289 1.33 11.15 14.82
CA GLY A 289 1.74 12.03 13.71
C GLY A 289 1.42 11.51 12.30
N ASN A 290 1.35 10.18 12.09
CA ASN A 290 1.17 9.63 10.73
C ASN A 290 -0.20 9.89 10.10
N SER A 291 -1.27 10.10 10.87
CA SER A 291 -2.62 10.32 10.29
C SER A 291 -2.73 11.62 9.51
N LEU A 292 -2.16 12.71 10.03
CA LEU A 292 -2.17 13.99 9.30
C LEU A 292 -1.29 13.93 8.05
N LEU A 293 -0.14 13.24 8.15
CA LEU A 293 0.73 13.02 7.01
C LEU A 293 0.02 12.20 5.91
N GLU A 294 -0.70 11.14 6.28
CA GLU A 294 -1.53 10.37 5.36
C GLU A 294 -2.56 11.24 4.66
N CYS A 295 -3.30 12.07 5.39
CA CYS A 295 -4.29 12.98 4.80
C CYS A 295 -3.66 13.90 3.75
N VAL A 296 -2.48 14.47 4.04
CA VAL A 296 -1.78 15.36 3.10
C VAL A 296 -1.26 14.60 1.89
N VAL A 297 -0.58 13.47 2.11
CA VAL A 297 0.05 12.69 1.03
C VAL A 297 -1.01 12.09 0.11
N PHE A 298 -1.94 11.30 0.65
CA PHE A 298 -2.96 10.65 -0.17
C PHE A 298 -4.05 11.61 -0.62
N GLY A 299 -4.32 12.69 0.12
CA GLY A 299 -5.24 13.74 -0.34
C GLY A 299 -4.71 14.44 -1.59
N ARG A 300 -3.42 14.78 -1.61
CA ARG A 300 -2.76 15.35 -2.81
C ARG A 300 -2.76 14.37 -3.97
N ILE A 301 -2.34 13.12 -3.73
CA ILE A 301 -2.34 12.07 -4.76
C ILE A 301 -3.75 11.88 -5.34
N ALA A 302 -4.78 11.73 -4.49
CA ALA A 302 -6.15 11.55 -4.95
C ALA A 302 -6.65 12.75 -5.77
N GLY A 303 -6.37 13.98 -5.32
CA GLY A 303 -6.72 15.20 -6.04
C GLY A 303 -6.05 15.28 -7.41
N ASP A 304 -4.73 15.07 -7.46
CA ASP A 304 -3.96 15.11 -8.71
C ASP A 304 -4.45 14.05 -9.70
N ARG A 305 -4.75 12.83 -9.23
CA ARG A 305 -5.23 11.74 -10.08
C ARG A 305 -6.67 11.96 -10.55
N ALA A 306 -7.55 12.43 -9.67
CA ALA A 306 -8.93 12.76 -10.03
C ALA A 306 -8.99 13.86 -11.09
N ALA A 307 -8.12 14.88 -10.98
CA ALA A 307 -8.04 15.98 -11.93
C ALA A 307 -7.58 15.55 -13.33
N THR A 308 -6.93 14.39 -13.46
CA THR A 308 -6.45 13.89 -14.76
C THR A 308 -7.31 12.80 -15.37
N ILE A 309 -8.50 12.51 -14.86
CA ILE A 309 -9.42 11.52 -15.48
C ILE A 309 -9.67 11.84 -16.95
N LEU A 310 -10.08 13.08 -17.23
CA LEU A 310 -10.33 13.53 -18.58
C LEU A 310 -9.04 14.03 -19.21
N GLN A 311 -8.66 13.42 -20.32
CA GLN A 311 -7.51 13.85 -21.12
C GLN A 311 -7.95 14.14 -22.53
N LYS A 312 -7.38 15.20 -23.12
CA LYS A 312 -7.65 15.57 -24.53
C LYS A 312 -7.19 14.49 -25.50
N LYS A 313 -6.09 13.80 -25.18
CA LYS A 313 -5.54 12.70 -25.97
C LYS A 313 -5.97 11.36 -25.36
N PRO A 314 -6.35 10.36 -26.18
CA PRO A 314 -6.76 9.05 -25.67
C PRO A 314 -5.58 8.23 -25.12
N SER A 315 -4.36 8.51 -25.60
CA SER A 315 -3.13 7.86 -25.15
C SER A 315 -1.99 8.89 -24.96
N PRO A 316 -1.13 8.69 -23.94
CA PRO A 316 -0.04 9.61 -23.65
C PRO A 316 1.25 9.25 -24.39
N LEU A 317 1.51 7.96 -24.66
CA LEU A 317 2.75 7.55 -25.30
C LEU A 317 2.63 7.67 -26.83
N SER A 318 3.61 8.33 -27.41
CA SER A 318 3.81 8.49 -28.85
C SER A 318 5.13 7.82 -29.25
N PHE A 319 5.32 7.53 -30.54
CA PHE A 319 6.60 7.01 -31.05
C PHE A 319 7.61 8.11 -31.37
N THR A 320 7.13 9.35 -31.50
CA THR A 320 7.92 10.52 -31.91
C THR A 320 8.14 11.51 -30.76
N THR A 321 7.22 11.57 -29.79
CA THR A 321 7.28 12.53 -28.68
C THR A 321 7.37 11.84 -27.32
N TRP A 322 8.02 12.51 -26.37
CA TRP A 322 8.19 12.05 -24.99
C TRP A 322 7.06 12.58 -24.11
N ALA A 323 6.58 11.74 -23.20
CA ALA A 323 5.58 12.09 -22.19
C ALA A 323 6.16 11.92 -20.79
N SER A 324 5.91 12.88 -19.90
CA SER A 324 6.27 12.74 -18.49
C SER A 324 5.34 11.75 -17.80
N VAL A 325 5.91 10.80 -17.06
CA VAL A 325 5.20 9.83 -16.24
C VAL A 325 5.81 9.79 -14.85
N ILE A 326 4.99 9.52 -13.83
CA ILE A 326 5.42 9.58 -12.43
C ILE A 326 5.52 8.16 -11.87
N LEU A 327 6.65 7.81 -11.27
CA LEU A 327 6.82 6.54 -10.58
C LEU A 327 5.86 6.47 -9.39
N ARG A 328 4.92 5.51 -9.41
CA ARG A 328 3.90 5.35 -8.36
C ARG A 328 4.25 4.28 -7.34
N GLU A 329 5.00 3.25 -7.75
CA GLU A 329 5.45 2.20 -6.85
C GLU A 329 6.68 1.47 -7.40
N VAL A 330 7.52 1.02 -6.46
CA VAL A 330 8.65 0.12 -6.71
C VAL A 330 8.40 -1.15 -5.90
N ARG A 331 8.57 -2.31 -6.52
CA ARG A 331 8.47 -3.61 -5.85
C ARG A 331 9.68 -4.47 -6.12
N GLU A 332 10.21 -5.08 -5.08
CA GLU A 332 11.43 -5.87 -5.13
C GLU A 332 11.40 -7.01 -4.09
N GLY A 333 12.27 -8.00 -4.27
CA GLY A 333 12.38 -9.14 -3.37
C GLY A 333 11.23 -10.15 -3.48
N GLY A 334 11.35 -11.27 -2.77
CA GLY A 334 10.35 -12.34 -2.77
C GLY A 334 9.98 -12.80 -4.18
N MET A 335 8.69 -12.70 -4.51
CA MET A 335 8.16 -13.12 -5.82
C MET A 335 8.72 -12.35 -7.03
N TYR A 336 9.40 -11.22 -6.83
CA TYR A 336 9.98 -10.42 -7.92
C TYR A 336 11.38 -10.88 -8.31
N GLY A 337 11.96 -11.86 -7.61
CA GLY A 337 13.30 -12.39 -7.90
C GLY A 337 14.44 -11.50 -7.42
N THR A 338 15.57 -12.12 -7.07
CA THR A 338 16.79 -11.42 -6.63
C THR A 338 17.33 -10.53 -7.75
N GLY A 339 17.67 -9.29 -7.39
CA GLY A 339 18.25 -8.32 -8.32
C GLY A 339 17.27 -7.79 -9.38
N SER A 340 15.98 -8.08 -9.26
CA SER A 340 14.94 -7.58 -10.16
C SER A 340 13.98 -6.65 -9.41
N ARG A 341 13.49 -5.63 -10.13
CA ARG A 341 12.58 -4.61 -9.63
C ARG A 341 11.45 -4.37 -10.61
N VAL A 342 10.25 -4.26 -10.08
CA VAL A 342 9.06 -3.85 -10.82
C VAL A 342 8.80 -2.40 -10.51
N LEU A 343 8.90 -1.56 -11.54
CA LEU A 343 8.56 -0.14 -11.46
C LEU A 343 7.22 0.04 -12.15
N ARG A 344 6.26 0.68 -11.47
CA ARG A 344 5.02 1.10 -12.12
C ARG A 344 4.90 2.61 -12.11
N PHE A 345 4.49 3.16 -13.23
CA PHE A 345 4.35 4.58 -13.46
C PHE A 345 2.88 4.93 -13.68
N ASN A 346 2.45 6.04 -13.09
CA ASN A 346 1.20 6.69 -13.46
C ASN A 346 1.36 7.28 -14.86
N LEU A 347 0.46 6.92 -15.76
CA LEU A 347 0.23 7.66 -16.99
C LEU A 347 -0.35 9.05 -16.65
N PRO A 348 -0.16 10.07 -17.52
CA PRO A 348 -0.67 11.42 -17.30
C PRO A 348 -2.16 11.42 -16.89
N GLY A 349 -3.00 10.72 -17.65
CA GLY A 349 -4.40 10.52 -17.30
C GLY A 349 -4.67 9.28 -16.46
N ALA A 350 -5.54 9.40 -15.47
CA ALA A 350 -5.95 8.28 -14.61
C ALA A 350 -6.72 7.18 -15.35
N LEU A 351 -7.42 7.52 -16.44
CA LEU A 351 -8.16 6.55 -17.26
C LEU A 351 -7.59 6.40 -18.68
N GLN A 352 -6.37 6.88 -18.93
CA GLN A 352 -5.72 6.69 -20.23
C GLN A 352 -5.20 5.27 -20.41
N ARG A 353 -5.22 4.79 -21.64
CA ARG A 353 -4.46 3.61 -22.07
C ARG A 353 -3.06 4.02 -22.50
N SER A 354 -2.10 3.12 -22.50
CA SER A 354 -0.70 3.46 -22.82
C SER A 354 -0.53 4.03 -24.24
N GLY A 355 -1.34 3.56 -25.19
CA GLY A 355 -1.19 3.86 -26.63
C GLY A 355 -0.32 2.86 -27.38
N LEU A 356 0.19 1.84 -26.68
CA LEU A 356 0.98 0.76 -27.28
C LEU A 356 0.08 -0.36 -27.82
N ARG A 357 0.66 -1.25 -28.61
CA ARG A 357 0.11 -2.57 -28.97
C ARG A 357 0.82 -3.65 -28.16
N LEU A 358 0.22 -4.84 -28.14
CA LEU A 358 0.79 -5.97 -27.40
C LEU A 358 2.12 -6.38 -28.03
N GLY A 359 3.19 -6.44 -27.23
CA GLY A 359 4.55 -6.74 -27.68
C GLY A 359 5.44 -5.52 -27.92
N GLU A 360 4.87 -4.32 -28.09
CA GLU A 360 5.67 -3.10 -28.31
C GLU A 360 6.37 -2.67 -27.02
N PHE A 361 7.59 -2.15 -27.16
CA PHE A 361 8.41 -1.69 -26.03
C PHE A 361 8.49 -0.16 -25.96
N ILE A 362 9.03 0.32 -24.84
CA ILE A 362 9.18 1.75 -24.54
C ILE A 362 10.65 2.14 -24.38
N ALA A 363 10.93 3.42 -24.60
CA ALA A 363 12.12 4.07 -24.07
C ALA A 363 11.76 4.93 -22.87
N ILE A 364 12.62 4.94 -21.88
CA ILE A 364 12.59 5.81 -20.72
C ILE A 364 13.86 6.64 -20.73
N ARG A 365 13.74 7.95 -20.50
CA ARG A 365 14.90 8.83 -20.36
C ARG A 365 14.78 9.74 -19.15
N GLY A 366 15.94 10.18 -18.68
CA GLY A 366 16.09 11.13 -17.59
C GLY A 366 17.52 11.61 -17.49
N GLU A 367 17.77 12.44 -16.50
CA GLU A 367 19.08 12.97 -16.19
C GLU A 367 19.61 12.36 -14.90
N TRP A 368 20.88 11.95 -14.92
CA TRP A 368 21.56 11.36 -13.78
C TRP A 368 23.03 11.76 -13.83
N ASP A 369 23.51 12.41 -12.76
CA ASP A 369 24.89 12.90 -12.67
C ASP A 369 25.32 13.73 -13.90
N GLY A 370 24.44 14.63 -14.36
CA GLY A 370 24.66 15.47 -15.54
C GLY A 370 24.60 14.74 -16.89
N GLN A 371 24.31 13.43 -16.91
CA GLN A 371 24.21 12.63 -18.14
C GLN A 371 22.75 12.35 -18.50
N LYS A 372 22.43 12.45 -19.80
CA LYS A 372 21.15 11.99 -20.33
C LYS A 372 21.20 10.50 -20.60
N LEU A 373 20.41 9.74 -19.83
CA LEU A 373 20.34 8.30 -19.94
C LEU A 373 19.07 7.89 -20.68
N ILE A 374 19.17 6.89 -21.55
CA ILE A 374 18.03 6.28 -22.24
C ILE A 374 18.09 4.77 -22.05
N GLY A 375 17.04 4.20 -21.48
CA GLY A 375 16.85 2.75 -21.33
C GLY A 375 15.63 2.27 -22.08
N TYR A 376 15.68 1.02 -22.57
CA TYR A 376 14.58 0.39 -23.30
C TYR A 376 14.01 -0.76 -22.49
N TYR A 377 12.69 -0.80 -22.35
CA TYR A 377 12.00 -1.75 -21.49
C TYR A 377 10.73 -2.28 -22.14
N SER A 378 10.47 -3.57 -21.97
CA SER A 378 9.19 -4.15 -22.32
C SER A 378 8.19 -3.97 -21.17
N PRO A 379 7.00 -3.43 -21.42
CA PRO A 379 5.97 -3.34 -20.41
C PRO A 379 5.48 -4.71 -19.96
N ILE A 380 5.21 -4.87 -18.66
CA ILE A 380 4.51 -6.03 -18.09
C ILE A 380 2.99 -5.79 -18.00
N THR A 381 2.56 -4.52 -18.10
CA THR A 381 1.15 -4.10 -18.16
C THR A 381 0.56 -4.34 -19.54
N LEU A 382 -0.72 -4.70 -19.60
CA LEU A 382 -1.41 -4.76 -20.90
C LEU A 382 -1.60 -3.35 -21.46
N PRO A 383 -1.65 -3.18 -22.79
CA PRO A 383 -1.88 -1.85 -23.37
C PRO A 383 -3.22 -1.20 -23.00
N ASP A 384 -4.21 -2.00 -22.60
CA ASP A 384 -5.53 -1.59 -22.13
C ASP A 384 -5.62 -1.43 -20.60
N ASP A 385 -4.55 -1.69 -19.84
CA ASP A 385 -4.50 -1.33 -18.42
C ASP A 385 -4.59 0.20 -18.30
N LEU A 386 -5.51 0.69 -17.47
CA LEU A 386 -5.84 2.11 -17.37
C LEU A 386 -4.92 2.82 -16.38
N GLY A 387 -4.44 4.00 -16.76
CA GLY A 387 -3.73 4.93 -15.89
C GLY A 387 -2.34 4.50 -15.44
N VAL A 388 -1.86 3.32 -15.87
CA VAL A 388 -0.61 2.72 -15.37
C VAL A 388 0.17 2.03 -16.49
N ILE A 389 1.48 2.15 -16.42
CA ILE A 389 2.41 1.31 -17.18
C ILE A 389 3.48 0.76 -16.25
N GLY A 390 3.73 -0.55 -16.33
CA GLY A 390 4.70 -1.24 -15.48
C GLY A 390 5.81 -1.86 -16.30
N ILE A 391 7.03 -1.85 -15.77
CA ILE A 391 8.20 -2.50 -16.36
C ILE A 391 8.86 -3.44 -15.35
N LEU A 392 9.68 -4.35 -15.86
CA LEU A 392 10.65 -5.11 -15.10
C LEU A 392 12.05 -4.61 -15.45
N ALA A 393 12.82 -4.20 -14.44
CA ALA A 393 14.21 -3.80 -14.57
C ALA A 393 15.09 -4.69 -13.69
N ARG A 394 16.36 -4.85 -14.06
CA ARG A 394 17.37 -5.49 -13.21
C ARG A 394 18.31 -4.47 -12.60
N SER A 395 18.59 -4.66 -11.31
CA SER A 395 19.60 -3.97 -10.52
C SER A 395 20.94 -4.66 -10.78
N ASP A 396 21.77 -4.11 -11.67
CA ASP A 396 23.11 -4.60 -11.96
C ASP A 396 24.01 -3.42 -12.38
N LYS A 397 25.33 -3.60 -12.54
CA LYS A 397 26.30 -2.50 -12.69
C LYS A 397 26.11 -1.67 -13.97
N GLY A 398 26.34 -0.35 -13.87
CA GLY A 398 26.33 0.62 -14.98
C GLY A 398 25.40 1.81 -14.73
N THR A 399 25.75 2.99 -15.27
CA THR A 399 25.09 4.28 -14.96
C THR A 399 23.57 4.28 -15.19
N LEU A 400 23.10 3.69 -16.30
CA LEU A 400 21.66 3.53 -16.57
C LEU A 400 20.93 2.73 -15.48
N ARG A 401 21.57 1.68 -14.97
CA ARG A 401 20.96 0.77 -14.00
C ARG A 401 21.02 1.33 -12.60
N GLU A 402 22.08 2.08 -12.27
CA GLU A 402 22.19 2.86 -11.02
C GLU A 402 21.08 3.90 -10.95
N TRP A 403 20.87 4.67 -12.03
CA TRP A 403 19.77 5.64 -12.10
C TRP A 403 18.41 4.98 -11.88
N ILE A 404 18.09 3.91 -12.62
CA ILE A 404 16.82 3.20 -12.48
C ILE A 404 16.63 2.61 -11.07
N SER A 405 17.73 2.21 -10.42
CA SER A 405 17.72 1.69 -9.05
C SER A 405 17.56 2.81 -8.00
N ALA A 406 17.91 4.04 -8.34
CA ALA A 406 17.77 5.20 -7.46
C ALA A 406 16.37 5.82 -7.49
N LEU A 407 15.57 5.53 -8.52
CA LEU A 407 14.21 6.08 -8.64
C LEU A 407 13.32 5.68 -7.44
N GLN A 408 12.61 6.67 -6.91
CA GLN A 408 11.67 6.54 -5.80
C GLN A 408 10.24 6.94 -6.20
N PRO A 409 9.20 6.42 -5.53
CA PRO A 409 7.84 6.90 -5.74
C PRO A 409 7.73 8.42 -5.63
N GLY A 410 7.14 9.06 -6.63
CA GLY A 410 7.10 10.51 -6.79
C GLY A 410 8.04 11.05 -7.87
N ASP A 411 9.07 10.32 -8.25
CA ASP A 411 10.00 10.74 -9.30
C ASP A 411 9.33 10.77 -10.67
N ALA A 412 9.71 11.77 -11.48
CA ALA A 412 9.27 11.92 -12.86
C ALA A 412 10.32 11.39 -13.83
N VAL A 413 9.88 10.64 -14.83
CA VAL A 413 10.70 10.25 -15.98
C VAL A 413 9.98 10.57 -17.28
N GLU A 414 10.72 10.66 -18.38
CA GLU A 414 10.12 10.81 -19.70
C GLU A 414 10.05 9.45 -20.41
N MET A 415 8.93 9.17 -21.06
CA MET A 415 8.64 7.89 -21.70
C MET A 415 8.06 8.06 -23.10
N LYS A 416 8.44 7.17 -24.03
CA LYS A 416 7.84 7.09 -25.37
C LYS A 416 7.78 5.64 -25.87
N GLY A 417 6.97 5.38 -26.89
CA GLY A 417 6.93 4.09 -27.60
C GLY A 417 8.09 3.93 -28.59
N CYS A 418 8.55 2.69 -28.80
CA CYS A 418 9.72 2.39 -29.66
C CYS A 418 9.49 1.33 -30.74
N GLY A 419 8.28 0.78 -30.86
CA GLY A 419 7.93 -0.25 -31.83
C GLY A 419 8.25 -1.65 -31.31
N GLY A 420 8.61 -2.56 -32.22
CA GLY A 420 8.92 -3.97 -31.91
C GLY A 420 7.85 -4.94 -32.37
N LEU A 421 7.73 -6.07 -31.66
CA LEU A 421 6.70 -7.08 -31.91
C LEU A 421 5.28 -6.50 -31.80
N VAL A 422 4.42 -6.81 -32.76
CA VAL A 422 3.01 -6.42 -32.73
C VAL A 422 2.12 -7.65 -32.82
N ILE A 423 1.51 -8.03 -31.70
CA ILE A 423 0.44 -9.02 -31.67
C ILE A 423 -0.89 -8.27 -31.64
N GLU A 424 -1.68 -8.44 -32.70
CA GLU A 424 -3.00 -7.85 -32.81
C GLU A 424 -3.99 -8.61 -31.91
N ARG A 425 -4.77 -7.86 -31.13
CA ARG A 425 -5.86 -8.39 -30.31
C ARG A 425 -7.19 -8.03 -30.95
N ARG A 426 -7.79 -8.94 -31.69
CA ARG A 426 -9.07 -8.71 -32.37
C ARG A 426 -10.22 -9.21 -31.51
N PHE A 427 -10.79 -8.31 -30.70
CA PHE A 427 -11.82 -8.66 -29.72
C PHE A 427 -13.11 -9.18 -30.36
N SER A 428 -13.53 -8.65 -31.52
CA SER A 428 -14.70 -9.11 -32.26
C SER A 428 -14.57 -10.55 -32.74
N GLU A 429 -13.36 -10.94 -33.15
CA GLU A 429 -13.04 -12.29 -33.58
C GLU A 429 -12.60 -13.19 -32.43
N GLN A 430 -12.33 -12.63 -31.25
CA GLN A 430 -11.80 -13.32 -30.07
C GLN A 430 -10.45 -14.00 -30.29
N HIS A 431 -9.66 -13.57 -31.28
CA HIS A 431 -8.37 -14.18 -31.62
C HIS A 431 -7.20 -13.19 -31.55
N LEU A 432 -6.01 -13.76 -31.32
CA LEU A 432 -4.74 -13.08 -31.50
C LEU A 432 -4.25 -13.26 -32.94
N TYR A 433 -3.61 -12.23 -33.48
CA TYR A 433 -3.06 -12.24 -34.83
C TYR A 433 -1.61 -11.74 -34.86
N PHE A 434 -0.80 -12.29 -35.76
CA PHE A 434 0.54 -11.79 -36.05
C PHE A 434 0.83 -11.89 -37.54
N GLY A 435 1.21 -10.78 -38.18
CA GLY A 435 1.50 -10.75 -39.62
C GLY A 435 0.34 -11.23 -40.51
N GLY A 436 -0.91 -11.09 -40.06
CA GLY A 436 -2.11 -11.61 -40.74
C GLY A 436 -2.47 -13.07 -40.39
N HIS A 437 -1.63 -13.80 -39.66
CA HIS A 437 -1.89 -15.17 -39.23
C HIS A 437 -2.74 -15.20 -37.97
N ARG A 438 -3.84 -15.98 -37.99
CA ARG A 438 -4.65 -16.27 -36.79
C ARG A 438 -3.89 -17.22 -35.89
N LEU A 439 -3.61 -16.79 -34.67
CA LEU A 439 -2.85 -17.56 -33.71
C LEU A 439 -3.76 -18.42 -32.84
N LYS A 440 -3.37 -19.68 -32.67
CA LYS A 440 -3.96 -20.59 -31.69
C LYS A 440 -2.96 -21.08 -30.66
N LYS A 441 -1.66 -21.01 -30.99
CA LYS A 441 -0.58 -21.50 -30.13
C LYS A 441 0.48 -20.41 -29.97
N LEU A 442 1.00 -20.30 -28.75
CA LEU A 442 2.11 -19.41 -28.42
C LEU A 442 3.23 -20.22 -27.79
N CYS A 443 4.46 -19.99 -28.26
CA CYS A 443 5.68 -20.48 -27.66
C CYS A 443 6.55 -19.28 -27.28
N LEU A 444 6.82 -19.12 -25.99
CA LEU A 444 7.49 -17.97 -25.41
C LEU A 444 8.81 -18.44 -24.81
N ILE A 445 9.91 -17.79 -25.17
CA ILE A 445 11.26 -18.17 -24.73
C ILE A 445 11.93 -16.94 -24.12
N ALA A 446 12.11 -16.97 -22.80
CA ALA A 446 12.65 -15.87 -22.00
C ALA A 446 14.00 -16.22 -21.38
N GLY A 447 14.93 -15.27 -21.39
CA GLY A 447 16.17 -15.32 -20.61
C GLY A 447 16.27 -14.10 -19.67
N GLY A 448 16.41 -14.32 -18.37
CA GLY A 448 16.53 -13.23 -17.38
C GLY A 448 15.33 -12.27 -17.39
N THR A 449 15.56 -10.96 -17.60
CA THR A 449 14.49 -9.95 -17.70
C THR A 449 13.66 -10.06 -18.98
N GLY A 450 14.08 -10.88 -19.95
CA GLY A 450 13.32 -11.18 -21.15
C GLY A 450 11.96 -11.84 -20.88
N VAL A 451 11.66 -12.20 -19.62
CA VAL A 451 10.34 -12.63 -19.18
C VAL A 451 9.29 -11.51 -19.25
N ALA A 452 9.69 -10.23 -19.17
CA ALA A 452 8.78 -9.09 -19.13
C ALA A 452 7.75 -9.05 -20.28
N PRO A 453 8.15 -9.09 -21.57
CA PRO A 453 7.19 -9.15 -22.67
C PRO A 453 6.40 -10.47 -22.66
N MET A 454 6.97 -11.58 -22.17
CA MET A 454 6.25 -12.84 -22.08
C MET A 454 5.10 -12.78 -21.08
N LEU A 455 5.30 -12.14 -19.92
CA LEU A 455 4.23 -11.92 -18.94
C LEU A 455 3.08 -11.12 -19.56
N GLN A 456 3.39 -10.10 -20.36
CA GLN A 456 2.39 -9.31 -21.07
C GLN A 456 1.60 -10.16 -22.08
N ILE A 457 2.27 -11.00 -22.85
CA ILE A 457 1.66 -11.87 -23.86
C ILE A 457 0.82 -12.98 -23.21
N ILE A 458 1.33 -13.64 -22.17
CA ILE A 458 0.60 -14.66 -21.40
C ILE A 458 -0.67 -14.04 -20.82
N ARG A 459 -0.57 -12.84 -20.24
CA ARG A 459 -1.71 -12.08 -19.75
C ARG A 459 -2.78 -11.85 -20.78
N ALA A 460 -2.38 -11.45 -21.99
CA ALA A 460 -3.33 -11.19 -23.07
C ALA A 460 -4.00 -12.47 -23.54
N ALA A 461 -3.24 -13.55 -23.71
CA ALA A 461 -3.74 -14.83 -24.20
C ALA A 461 -4.66 -15.55 -23.20
N LEU A 462 -4.38 -15.46 -21.91
CA LEU A 462 -5.16 -16.12 -20.85
C LEU A 462 -6.29 -15.25 -20.28
N LYS A 463 -6.56 -14.09 -20.89
CA LYS A 463 -7.71 -13.23 -20.53
C LYS A 463 -8.85 -13.46 -21.51
N LYS A 464 -10.09 -13.43 -21.02
CA LYS A 464 -11.27 -13.44 -21.90
C LYS A 464 -11.26 -12.21 -22.84
N PRO A 465 -11.69 -12.37 -24.10
CA PRO A 465 -12.23 -13.60 -24.69
C PRO A 465 -11.17 -14.55 -25.28
N PHE A 466 -9.89 -14.14 -25.32
CA PHE A 466 -8.84 -14.89 -26.02
C PHE A 466 -8.53 -16.26 -25.41
N ILE A 467 -8.72 -16.40 -24.09
CA ILE A 467 -8.56 -17.70 -23.43
C ILE A 467 -9.49 -18.77 -24.00
N ASP A 468 -10.65 -18.40 -24.54
CA ASP A 468 -11.63 -19.36 -25.05
C ASP A 468 -11.17 -19.98 -26.38
N THR A 469 -10.35 -19.24 -27.15
CA THR A 469 -9.90 -19.62 -28.49
C THR A 469 -8.45 -20.09 -28.55
N ILE A 470 -7.60 -19.67 -27.61
CA ILE A 470 -6.22 -20.13 -27.51
C ILE A 470 -6.19 -21.63 -27.13
N GLU A 471 -5.42 -22.40 -27.88
CA GLU A 471 -5.26 -23.85 -27.65
C GLU A 471 -4.13 -24.12 -26.66
N SER A 472 -2.98 -23.44 -26.80
CA SER A 472 -1.86 -23.62 -25.87
C SER A 472 -0.89 -22.44 -25.83
N VAL A 473 -0.35 -22.17 -24.64
CA VAL A 473 0.73 -21.23 -24.36
C VAL A 473 1.83 -21.98 -23.62
N ARG A 474 3.02 -22.07 -24.22
CA ARG A 474 4.22 -22.67 -23.59
C ARG A 474 5.23 -21.57 -23.30
N LEU A 475 5.77 -21.54 -22.08
CA LEU A 475 6.88 -20.67 -21.70
C LEU A 475 8.10 -21.52 -21.34
N ILE A 476 9.25 -21.23 -21.95
CA ILE A 476 10.56 -21.59 -21.44
C ILE A 476 11.14 -20.34 -20.77
N TYR A 477 11.47 -20.43 -19.48
CA TYR A 477 12.09 -19.34 -18.75
C TYR A 477 13.47 -19.77 -18.22
N ALA A 478 14.51 -19.28 -18.89
CA ALA A 478 15.90 -19.53 -18.55
C ALA A 478 16.46 -18.45 -17.60
N ALA A 479 17.17 -18.89 -16.57
CA ALA A 479 17.85 -18.02 -15.61
C ALA A 479 19.13 -18.67 -15.07
N GLU A 480 19.95 -17.90 -14.35
CA GLU A 480 21.19 -18.43 -13.79
C GLU A 480 20.89 -19.38 -12.62
N ASP A 481 20.07 -18.94 -11.68
CA ASP A 481 19.64 -19.70 -10.52
C ASP A 481 18.16 -19.45 -10.20
N VAL A 482 17.64 -20.25 -9.28
CA VAL A 482 16.22 -20.24 -8.91
C VAL A 482 15.75 -18.91 -8.32
N SER A 483 16.64 -18.17 -7.66
CA SER A 483 16.31 -16.91 -6.99
C SER A 483 16.10 -15.77 -7.99
N GLU A 484 16.63 -15.87 -9.21
CA GLU A 484 16.44 -14.87 -10.26
C GLU A 484 15.09 -14.98 -11.00
N LEU A 485 14.34 -16.07 -10.80
CA LEU A 485 13.08 -16.33 -11.49
C LEU A 485 11.97 -15.39 -11.02
N THR A 486 11.83 -14.26 -11.70
CA THR A 486 10.79 -13.25 -11.42
C THR A 486 9.40 -13.84 -11.71
N TYR A 487 8.45 -13.67 -10.79
CA TYR A 487 7.08 -14.17 -10.87
C TYR A 487 6.95 -15.70 -10.97
N ARG A 488 7.94 -16.46 -10.51
CA ARG A 488 7.91 -17.94 -10.54
C ARG A 488 6.63 -18.53 -9.95
N GLU A 489 6.32 -18.20 -8.69
CA GLU A 489 5.13 -18.73 -7.99
C GLU A 489 3.83 -18.39 -8.73
N LEU A 490 3.79 -17.22 -9.36
CA LEU A 490 2.65 -16.77 -10.13
C LEU A 490 2.48 -17.58 -11.41
N LEU A 491 3.58 -17.82 -12.15
CA LEU A 491 3.61 -18.67 -13.34
C LEU A 491 3.18 -20.11 -12.99
N GLU A 492 3.68 -20.67 -11.90
CA GLU A 492 3.30 -22.00 -11.41
C GLU A 492 1.82 -22.07 -11.00
N LYS A 493 1.31 -21.03 -10.34
CA LYS A 493 -0.13 -20.92 -9.99
C LYS A 493 -1.00 -20.92 -11.25
N HIS A 494 -0.66 -20.12 -12.26
CA HIS A 494 -1.42 -20.06 -13.52
C HIS A 494 -1.33 -21.35 -14.32
N GLN A 495 -0.18 -22.02 -14.31
CA GLN A 495 -0.07 -23.35 -14.93
C GLN A 495 -1.11 -24.30 -14.32
N LYS A 496 -1.23 -24.34 -12.99
CA LYS A 496 -2.20 -25.18 -12.28
C LYS A 496 -3.66 -24.81 -12.57
N SER A 497 -3.98 -23.51 -12.71
CA SER A 497 -5.35 -23.04 -12.92
C SER A 497 -5.80 -22.94 -14.38
N SER A 498 -4.89 -23.10 -15.35
CA SER A 498 -5.18 -22.90 -16.78
C SER A 498 -5.85 -24.08 -17.50
N ASN A 499 -6.19 -25.16 -16.79
CA ASN A 499 -6.72 -26.40 -17.36
C ASN A 499 -5.85 -26.94 -18.53
N GLY A 500 -4.53 -26.89 -18.36
CA GLY A 500 -3.56 -27.36 -19.36
C GLY A 500 -3.25 -26.39 -20.50
N LYS A 501 -3.97 -25.27 -20.63
CA LYS A 501 -3.72 -24.27 -21.69
C LYS A 501 -2.39 -23.53 -21.52
N PHE A 502 -1.90 -23.38 -20.29
CA PHE A 502 -0.61 -22.75 -20.01
C PHE A 502 0.35 -23.73 -19.34
N ARG A 503 1.58 -23.79 -19.83
CA ARG A 503 2.69 -24.52 -19.19
C ARG A 503 3.94 -23.68 -19.23
N THR A 504 4.63 -23.61 -18.11
CA THR A 504 5.96 -23.04 -17.94
C THR A 504 6.96 -24.15 -17.68
N THR A 505 8.16 -24.01 -18.21
CA THR A 505 9.32 -24.84 -17.94
C THR A 505 10.48 -23.93 -17.59
N PHE A 506 11.09 -24.17 -16.44
CA PHE A 506 12.22 -23.37 -15.99
C PHE A 506 13.53 -24.03 -16.40
N VAL A 507 14.50 -23.27 -16.90
CA VAL A 507 15.80 -23.79 -17.32
C VAL A 507 16.88 -23.07 -16.53
N LEU A 508 17.66 -23.80 -15.72
CA LEU A 508 18.64 -23.19 -14.83
C LEU A 508 20.06 -23.62 -15.17
N ASN A 509 21.00 -22.66 -15.16
CA ASN A 509 22.43 -22.96 -15.26
C ASN A 509 22.95 -23.59 -13.96
N ARG A 510 22.49 -23.09 -12.82
CA ARG A 510 22.84 -23.57 -11.46
C ARG A 510 21.57 -24.01 -10.71
N PRO A 511 21.01 -25.18 -11.05
CA PRO A 511 19.80 -25.68 -10.39
C PRO A 511 20.08 -26.09 -8.93
N PRO A 512 19.08 -25.94 -8.02
CA PRO A 512 19.17 -26.52 -6.68
C PRO A 512 19.13 -28.06 -6.73
N PRO A 513 19.51 -28.76 -5.64
CA PRO A 513 19.32 -30.21 -5.54
C PRO A 513 17.87 -30.63 -5.81
N MET A 514 17.69 -31.78 -6.46
CA MET A 514 16.37 -32.34 -6.85
C MET A 514 15.59 -31.49 -7.88
N TRP A 515 16.27 -30.65 -8.65
CA TRP A 515 15.65 -29.97 -9.80
C TRP A 515 15.26 -30.95 -10.89
N THR A 516 14.01 -30.83 -11.37
CA THR A 516 13.41 -31.76 -12.32
C THR A 516 13.06 -31.12 -13.67
N ASP A 517 13.15 -29.79 -13.78
CA ASP A 517 12.98 -29.08 -15.04
C ASP A 517 14.32 -29.01 -15.82
N GLY A 518 14.43 -28.14 -16.82
CA GLY A 518 15.60 -28.05 -17.69
C GLY A 518 16.87 -27.55 -16.97
N VAL A 519 18.02 -28.00 -17.46
CA VAL A 519 19.35 -27.64 -16.94
C VAL A 519 20.23 -27.13 -18.08
N GLY A 520 20.96 -26.04 -17.84
CA GLY A 520 21.90 -25.45 -18.79
C GLY A 520 21.23 -24.49 -19.78
N PHE A 521 21.52 -24.65 -21.07
CA PHE A 521 21.10 -23.73 -22.12
C PHE A 521 19.80 -24.19 -22.80
N VAL A 522 19.06 -23.23 -23.38
CA VAL A 522 17.91 -23.54 -24.26
C VAL A 522 18.44 -24.00 -25.61
N ASP A 523 18.59 -25.30 -25.77
CA ASP A 523 19.12 -25.96 -26.96
C ASP A 523 18.04 -26.74 -27.75
N LYS A 524 18.45 -27.48 -28.78
CA LYS A 524 17.55 -28.30 -29.60
C LYS A 524 16.82 -29.37 -28.78
N SER A 525 17.45 -29.96 -27.76
CA SER A 525 16.86 -31.00 -26.91
C SER A 525 15.75 -30.42 -26.04
N VAL A 526 16.03 -29.30 -25.37
CA VAL A 526 15.05 -28.56 -24.56
C VAL A 526 13.86 -28.13 -25.42
N LEU A 527 14.11 -27.55 -26.59
CA LEU A 527 13.04 -27.13 -27.50
C LEU A 527 12.19 -28.33 -27.95
N SER A 528 12.81 -29.42 -28.38
CA SER A 528 12.08 -30.60 -28.84
C SER A 528 11.23 -31.27 -27.74
N SER A 529 11.62 -31.10 -26.48
CA SER A 529 10.95 -31.74 -25.33
C SER A 529 9.79 -30.91 -24.78
N TYR A 530 9.89 -29.58 -24.81
CA TYR A 530 9.01 -28.71 -24.02
C TYR A 530 8.10 -27.78 -24.84
N VAL A 531 8.41 -27.51 -26.11
CA VAL A 531 7.60 -26.62 -26.96
C VAL A 531 6.72 -27.41 -27.95
N GLN A 532 5.69 -26.76 -28.49
CA GLN A 532 4.77 -27.38 -29.45
C GLN A 532 5.50 -27.72 -30.77
N GLN A 533 5.07 -28.77 -31.47
CA GLN A 533 5.58 -29.06 -32.83
C GLN A 533 5.30 -27.88 -33.79
N PRO A 534 6.11 -27.72 -34.86
CA PRO A 534 5.90 -26.70 -35.89
C PRO A 534 4.45 -26.68 -36.41
N ALA A 535 3.85 -25.50 -36.50
CA ALA A 535 2.51 -25.30 -37.02
C ALA A 535 2.34 -23.89 -37.61
N GLU A 536 1.42 -23.74 -38.56
CA GLU A 536 1.12 -22.45 -39.23
C GLU A 536 0.37 -21.44 -38.35
N ASP A 537 -0.17 -21.90 -37.20
CA ASP A 537 -0.90 -21.10 -36.21
C ASP A 537 -0.12 -20.90 -34.89
N LEU A 538 1.20 -21.20 -34.91
CA LEU A 538 2.12 -21.10 -33.79
C LEU A 538 3.07 -19.90 -33.96
N LEU A 539 2.93 -18.91 -33.08
CA LEU A 539 3.91 -17.83 -32.95
C LEU A 539 4.94 -18.18 -31.88
N VAL A 540 6.22 -18.13 -32.26
CA VAL A 540 7.36 -18.26 -31.35
C VAL A 540 7.96 -16.88 -31.08
N VAL A 541 7.97 -16.46 -29.81
CA VAL A 541 8.51 -15.17 -29.37
C VAL A 541 9.70 -15.38 -28.45
N ILE A 542 10.81 -14.71 -28.74
CA ILE A 542 12.08 -14.87 -28.04
C ILE A 542 12.53 -13.53 -27.44
N CYS A 543 12.91 -13.52 -26.17
CA CYS A 543 13.52 -12.35 -25.55
C CYS A 543 14.58 -12.78 -24.53
N GLY A 544 15.77 -12.21 -24.62
CA GLY A 544 16.91 -12.51 -23.75
C GLY A 544 18.22 -12.09 -24.42
N PRO A 545 19.37 -12.57 -23.93
CA PRO A 545 20.67 -12.18 -24.47
C PRO A 545 20.81 -12.49 -25.98
N PRO A 546 21.47 -11.64 -26.80
CA PRO A 546 21.58 -11.83 -28.24
C PRO A 546 22.13 -13.20 -28.67
N VAL A 547 23.05 -13.76 -27.88
CA VAL A 547 23.62 -15.10 -28.11
C VAL A 547 22.53 -16.18 -28.00
N MET A 548 21.71 -16.12 -26.94
CA MET A 548 20.59 -17.04 -26.75
C MET A 548 19.60 -16.92 -27.90
N GLN A 549 19.24 -15.69 -28.29
CA GLN A 549 18.30 -15.46 -29.40
C GLN A 549 18.79 -16.12 -30.70
N ARG A 550 20.06 -15.94 -31.05
CA ARG A 550 20.67 -16.51 -32.26
C ARG A 550 20.65 -18.03 -32.26
N ILE A 551 21.06 -18.65 -31.13
CA ILE A 551 21.10 -20.11 -30.98
C ILE A 551 19.69 -20.69 -31.11
N VAL A 552 18.72 -20.14 -30.36
CA VAL A 552 17.33 -20.60 -30.38
C VAL A 552 16.72 -20.48 -31.77
N LYS A 553 16.94 -19.37 -32.49
CA LYS A 553 16.47 -19.22 -33.89
C LYS A 553 17.10 -20.26 -34.82
N GLY A 554 18.39 -20.55 -34.66
CA GLY A 554 19.08 -21.60 -35.41
C GLY A 554 18.47 -22.99 -35.16
N CYS A 555 18.23 -23.33 -33.89
CA CYS A 555 17.61 -24.60 -33.52
C CYS A 555 16.17 -24.74 -34.07
N LEU A 556 15.34 -23.70 -33.95
CA LEU A 556 13.97 -23.70 -34.48
C LEU A 556 13.94 -23.85 -36.00
N LYS A 557 14.86 -23.16 -36.72
CA LYS A 557 15.02 -23.36 -38.17
C LYS A 557 15.36 -24.81 -38.51
N GLY A 558 16.30 -25.42 -37.77
CA GLY A 558 16.69 -26.82 -37.94
C GLY A 558 15.62 -27.84 -37.52
N LEU A 559 14.60 -27.41 -36.79
CA LEU A 559 13.42 -28.21 -36.41
C LEU A 559 12.23 -27.99 -37.35
N GLY A 560 12.35 -27.15 -38.38
CA GLY A 560 11.31 -26.95 -39.39
C GLY A 560 10.23 -25.94 -39.03
N TYR A 561 10.48 -25.03 -38.09
CA TYR A 561 9.52 -23.97 -37.75
C TYR A 561 9.37 -22.95 -38.87
N ASN A 562 8.16 -22.43 -39.06
CA ASN A 562 7.91 -21.33 -39.98
C ASN A 562 8.61 -20.07 -39.45
N MET A 563 9.73 -19.70 -40.07
CA MET A 563 10.53 -18.54 -39.65
C MET A 563 9.82 -17.21 -39.87
N ALA A 564 8.70 -17.16 -40.61
CA ALA A 564 7.83 -15.99 -40.64
C ALA A 564 7.08 -15.78 -39.31
N LEU A 565 6.96 -16.81 -38.47
CA LEU A 565 6.31 -16.79 -37.15
C LEU A 565 7.31 -17.01 -36.00
N VAL A 566 8.62 -16.87 -36.24
CA VAL A 566 9.66 -16.87 -35.20
C VAL A 566 10.24 -15.47 -35.10
N ARG A 567 10.03 -14.78 -33.97
CA ARG A 567 10.45 -13.38 -33.79
C ARG A 567 11.15 -13.16 -32.45
N THR A 568 12.12 -12.25 -32.46
CA THR A 568 12.59 -11.61 -31.24
C THR A 568 11.73 -10.38 -30.94
N VAL A 569 11.62 -9.96 -29.68
CA VAL A 569 10.75 -8.84 -29.30
C VAL A 569 11.21 -7.50 -29.88
N ASP A 570 12.52 -7.36 -30.12
CA ASP A 570 13.18 -6.19 -30.68
C ASP A 570 13.21 -6.15 -32.22
N GLU A 571 12.82 -7.24 -32.90
CA GLU A 571 12.69 -7.27 -34.36
C GLU A 571 11.47 -6.46 -34.82
N ALA A 572 11.70 -5.42 -35.64
CA ALA A 572 10.64 -4.66 -36.27
C ALA A 572 9.89 -5.52 -37.29
N ASP A 573 8.57 -5.38 -37.36
CA ASP A 573 7.76 -6.06 -38.36
C ASP A 573 8.00 -5.43 -39.74
N SER A 574 8.61 -6.18 -40.67
CA SER A 574 8.99 -5.70 -42.01
C SER A 574 7.79 -5.35 -42.90
N LYS A 575 6.56 -5.63 -42.45
CA LYS A 575 5.29 -5.31 -43.12
C LYS A 575 4.43 -4.27 -42.40
N ALA A 576 4.86 -3.71 -41.27
CA ALA A 576 4.18 -2.55 -40.69
C ALA A 576 4.36 -1.36 -41.64
N PRO A 577 3.30 -0.57 -41.95
CA PRO A 577 3.42 0.54 -42.88
C PRO A 577 4.55 1.46 -42.43
N SER A 578 5.54 1.60 -43.30
CA SER A 578 6.64 2.54 -43.12
C SER A 578 6.05 3.93 -42.92
N LYS A 579 6.41 4.57 -41.80
CA LYS A 579 6.45 6.03 -41.58
C LYS A 579 5.50 6.86 -42.46
N MET A 580 4.43 7.36 -41.86
CA MET A 580 3.94 8.72 -42.15
C MET A 580 4.18 9.59 -40.93
#